data_AF-A0A9W5URF8-F1
#
_entry.id   AF-A0A9W5URF8-F1
#
_cell.length_a   1.000
_cell.length_b   1.000
_cell.length_c   1.000
_cell.angle_alpha   90.00
_cell.angle_beta   90.00
_cell.angle_gamma   90.00
#
_symmetry.space_group_name_H-M   'P 1'
#
loop_
_entity.id
_entity.type
_entity.pdbx_description
1 polymer ?
#
loop_
_entity_poly.entity_id
_entity_poly.type
_entity_poly.pdbx_seq_one_letter_code
_entity_poly.pdbx_strand_id
1 'polypeptide(L)'
;MSADTPADAAQSPTPAVPKGSPTTQVTVTVGAHLGDRPPPAMRLCEELVARLPALAHLARYTAGTGDFAVDLAGASPSPAQRQLIGRDVVYAMVGLDAQLRGARSGDLVRLLLHTDRGALIGLAVLREQYLVALTWPDETLGVSGEAAEAVRQVDAELSGLANQLRRAVSQRPADYGGWLELSDEERASIVRAAAVSEATSVDADGMPARVWARTAAAESLATICRRHLSVDGLHFVAVCRPGEVLATADVLDSPRLERFFDGTSAEARRDFYTLFGQRLDVQLRALIRAAHPALGARVHRLVLDVEQGEIYCLPLSVDRYLLAVTLDQHRVQTAEKQALALRRALP
;
A
#
# COMPACT_ATOMS: atom_id res chain seq x y z
N MET A 1 -29.99 -67.61 48.06
CA MET A 1 -30.26 -66.19 48.36
C MET A 1 -29.07 -65.42 47.82
N SER A 2 -29.19 -64.97 46.57
CA SER A 2 -28.12 -64.34 45.80
C SER A 2 -28.00 -62.86 46.13
N ALA A 3 -26.75 -62.39 46.10
CA ALA A 3 -26.29 -61.06 46.45
C ALA A 3 -26.55 -60.03 45.33
N ASP A 4 -26.88 -58.80 45.74
CA ASP A 4 -26.86 -57.59 44.93
C ASP A 4 -25.65 -56.74 45.34
N THR A 5 -24.76 -56.46 44.39
CA THR A 5 -23.68 -55.46 44.52
C THR A 5 -23.87 -54.43 43.40
N PRO A 6 -23.95 -53.12 43.70
CA PRO A 6 -24.16 -52.11 42.68
C PRO A 6 -22.84 -51.75 41.97
N ALA A 7 -22.98 -51.48 40.67
CA ALA A 7 -21.92 -51.20 39.72
C ALA A 7 -21.29 -49.81 39.88
N ASP A 8 -19.98 -49.80 39.69
CA ASP A 8 -19.05 -48.66 39.72
C ASP A 8 -19.26 -47.75 38.49
N ALA A 9 -19.45 -46.46 38.72
CA ALA A 9 -19.71 -45.47 37.68
C ALA A 9 -18.40 -44.95 37.07
N ALA A 10 -18.20 -45.26 35.78
CA ALA A 10 -17.03 -44.84 35.01
C ALA A 10 -16.90 -43.30 34.93
N GLN A 11 -15.79 -42.77 35.45
CA GLN A 11 -15.38 -41.38 35.25
C GLN A 11 -15.01 -41.14 33.79
N SER A 12 -15.69 -40.18 33.16
CA SER A 12 -15.34 -39.70 31.83
C SER A 12 -14.01 -38.92 31.86
N PRO A 13 -13.10 -39.14 30.89
CA PRO A 13 -11.82 -38.44 30.84
C PRO A 13 -12.00 -36.95 30.55
N THR A 14 -11.44 -36.12 31.42
CA THR A 14 -11.34 -34.66 31.26
C THR A 14 -10.60 -34.34 29.96
N PRO A 15 -11.14 -33.47 29.07
CA PRO A 15 -10.45 -33.09 27.84
C PRO A 15 -9.14 -32.36 28.17
N ALA A 16 -8.04 -32.84 27.61
CA ALA A 16 -6.73 -32.24 27.75
C ALA A 16 -6.74 -30.82 27.19
N VAL A 17 -6.43 -29.84 28.04
CA VAL A 17 -6.21 -28.45 27.63
C VAL A 17 -5.04 -28.42 26.63
N PRO A 18 -5.22 -27.85 25.42
CA PRO A 18 -4.14 -27.77 24.45
C PRO A 18 -2.96 -26.99 25.04
N LYS A 19 -1.77 -27.59 24.99
CA LYS A 19 -0.50 -26.97 25.39
C LYS A 19 -0.36 -25.64 24.65
N GLY A 20 -0.23 -24.55 25.41
CA GLY A 20 -0.23 -23.18 24.88
C GLY A 20 0.75 -23.01 23.73
N SER A 21 0.25 -22.41 22.64
CA SER A 21 1.07 -22.00 21.51
C SER A 21 2.27 -21.20 22.01
N PRO A 22 3.47 -21.41 21.45
CA PRO A 22 4.66 -20.66 21.85
C PRO A 22 4.37 -19.16 21.75
N THR A 23 4.51 -18.45 22.88
CA THR A 23 4.35 -16.99 22.91
C THR A 23 5.43 -16.37 22.04
N THR A 24 5.01 -15.73 20.95
CA THR A 24 5.87 -14.94 20.07
C THR A 24 6.57 -13.86 20.90
N GLN A 25 7.91 -13.89 20.94
CA GLN A 25 8.68 -12.88 21.65
C GLN A 25 8.89 -11.64 20.77
N VAL A 26 8.70 -10.46 21.36
CA VAL A 26 8.94 -9.17 20.73
C VAL A 26 9.98 -8.37 21.52
N THR A 27 10.80 -7.61 20.82
CA THR A 27 11.79 -6.70 21.42
C THR A 27 11.38 -5.26 21.13
N VAL A 28 11.44 -4.38 22.15
CA VAL A 28 11.08 -2.97 22.01
C VAL A 28 12.32 -2.11 22.21
N THR A 29 12.55 -1.17 21.30
CA THR A 29 13.58 -0.13 21.40
C THR A 29 12.90 1.23 21.46
N VAL A 30 13.16 2.02 22.51
CA VAL A 30 12.53 3.34 22.72
C VAL A 30 13.55 4.44 22.42
N GLY A 31 13.12 5.49 21.72
CA GLY A 31 13.91 6.67 21.43
C GLY A 31 14.23 7.46 22.69
N ALA A 32 15.48 7.93 22.81
CA ALA A 32 15.98 8.58 24.02
C ALA A 32 15.18 9.84 24.43
N HIS A 33 14.52 10.52 23.48
CA HIS A 33 13.71 11.72 23.74
C HIS A 33 12.42 11.45 24.51
N LEU A 34 11.97 10.19 24.60
CA LEU A 34 10.75 9.83 25.33
C LEU A 34 11.00 9.58 26.83
N GLY A 35 12.25 9.40 27.26
CA GLY A 35 12.61 9.05 28.63
C GLY A 35 11.85 7.80 29.11
N ASP A 36 11.30 7.85 30.33
CA ASP A 36 10.59 6.73 30.96
C ASP A 36 9.09 6.67 30.63
N ARG A 37 8.61 7.45 29.66
CA ARG A 37 7.17 7.56 29.33
C ARG A 37 6.86 6.90 27.99
N PRO A 38 6.55 5.59 27.97
CA PRO A 38 6.19 4.93 26.73
C PRO A 38 4.86 5.49 26.19
N PRO A 39 4.78 5.82 24.88
CA PRO A 39 3.56 6.33 24.28
C PRO A 39 2.50 5.21 24.21
N PRO A 40 1.20 5.52 24.36
CA PRO A 40 0.14 4.51 24.30
C PRO A 40 0.13 3.65 23.03
N ALA A 41 0.58 4.21 21.91
CA ALA A 41 0.69 3.50 20.64
C ALA A 41 1.67 2.32 20.67
N MET A 42 2.66 2.33 21.57
CA MET A 42 3.69 1.30 21.65
C MET A 42 3.09 -0.09 21.93
N ARG A 43 2.15 -0.17 22.87
CA ARG A 43 1.46 -1.43 23.21
C ARG A 43 0.66 -1.98 22.03
N LEU A 44 -0.03 -1.12 21.27
CA LEU A 44 -0.78 -1.53 20.09
C LEU A 44 0.14 -2.08 19.00
N CYS A 45 1.32 -1.48 18.82
CA CYS A 45 2.34 -2.00 17.91
C CYS A 45 2.92 -3.34 18.37
N GLU A 46 3.18 -3.51 19.67
CA GLU A 46 3.64 -4.77 20.27
C GLU A 46 2.64 -5.91 20.03
N GLU A 47 1.37 -5.67 20.34
CA GLU A 47 0.29 -6.63 20.11
C GLU A 47 0.17 -7.02 18.63
N LEU A 48 0.33 -6.05 17.72
CA LEU A 48 0.27 -6.32 16.29
C LEU A 48 1.44 -7.19 15.80
N VAL A 49 2.68 -6.86 16.18
CA VAL A 49 3.88 -7.63 15.80
C VAL A 49 3.81 -9.05 16.37
N ALA A 50 3.36 -9.21 17.62
CA ALA A 50 3.20 -10.53 18.22
C ALA A 50 2.15 -11.42 17.51
N ARG A 51 1.12 -10.79 16.94
CA ARG A 51 0.02 -11.47 16.22
C ARG A 51 0.34 -11.80 14.77
N LEU A 52 1.27 -11.10 14.14
CA LEU A 52 1.58 -11.22 12.71
C LEU A 52 3.03 -11.67 12.49
N PRO A 53 3.29 -12.98 12.33
CA PRO A 53 4.65 -13.50 12.14
C PRO A 53 5.39 -12.93 10.91
N ALA A 54 4.66 -12.51 9.88
CA ALA A 54 5.25 -11.88 8.70
C ALA A 54 5.67 -10.42 8.93
N LEU A 55 5.20 -9.77 10.00
CA LEU A 55 5.57 -8.40 10.38
C LEU A 55 6.80 -8.45 11.29
N ALA A 56 7.96 -8.24 10.67
CA ALA A 56 9.24 -8.44 11.35
C ALA A 56 9.73 -7.21 12.12
N HIS A 57 9.39 -6.02 11.63
CA HIS A 57 9.75 -4.75 12.22
C HIS A 57 8.61 -3.75 12.05
N LEU A 58 8.32 -3.00 13.10
CA LEU A 58 7.39 -1.87 13.08
C LEU A 58 7.95 -0.73 13.93
N ALA A 59 8.13 0.44 13.33
CA ALA A 59 8.62 1.62 14.02
C ALA A 59 7.71 2.82 13.81
N ARG A 60 7.67 3.71 14.80
CA ARG A 60 6.96 4.99 14.74
C ARG A 60 7.97 6.13 14.65
N TYR A 61 7.67 7.10 13.81
CA TYR A 61 8.47 8.30 13.63
C TYR A 61 7.61 9.55 13.82
N THR A 62 8.16 10.57 14.47
CA THR A 62 7.57 11.91 14.55
C THR A 62 8.62 12.94 14.08
N ALA A 63 8.28 13.76 13.08
CA ALA A 63 9.17 14.73 12.47
C ALA A 63 10.54 14.13 12.06
N GLY A 64 10.52 12.91 11.54
CA GLY A 64 11.73 12.17 11.12
C GLY A 64 12.57 11.57 12.26
N THR A 65 12.15 11.74 13.52
CA THR A 65 12.80 11.15 14.69
C THR A 65 12.08 9.86 15.09
N GLY A 66 12.81 8.76 15.29
CA GLY A 66 12.23 7.47 15.67
C GLY A 66 11.81 7.45 17.13
N ASP A 67 10.50 7.39 17.37
CA ASP A 67 9.89 7.34 18.71
C ASP A 67 10.16 6.00 19.37
N PHE A 68 9.84 4.91 18.70
CA PHE A 68 10.12 3.56 19.14
C PHE A 68 10.09 2.59 17.96
N ALA A 69 10.66 1.40 18.17
CA ALA A 69 10.61 0.27 17.26
C ALA A 69 10.25 -1.00 18.02
N VAL A 70 9.45 -1.85 17.39
CA VAL A 70 9.07 -3.18 17.84
C VAL A 70 9.56 -4.18 16.80
N ASP A 71 10.31 -5.17 17.26
CA ASP A 71 10.92 -6.20 16.42
C ASP A 71 10.44 -7.58 16.84
N LEU A 72 10.16 -8.43 15.85
CA LEU A 72 9.93 -9.85 16.06
C LEU A 72 11.25 -10.55 16.41
N ALA A 73 11.27 -11.36 17.47
CA ALA A 73 12.48 -12.05 17.89
C ALA A 73 13.00 -13.01 16.80
N GLY A 74 14.31 -12.97 16.54
CA GLY A 74 14.99 -13.85 15.58
C GLY A 74 14.89 -13.41 14.11
N ALA A 75 14.05 -12.42 13.79
CA ALA A 75 13.88 -11.88 12.45
C ALA A 75 13.96 -10.34 12.48
N SER A 76 15.02 -9.77 13.06
CA SER A 76 15.14 -8.32 13.23
C SER A 76 16.25 -7.74 12.36
N PRO A 77 16.05 -6.57 11.71
CA PRO A 77 17.16 -5.86 11.09
C PRO A 77 18.17 -5.42 12.14
N SER A 78 19.45 -5.37 11.78
CA SER A 78 20.47 -4.80 12.66
C SER A 78 20.10 -3.35 13.06
N PRO A 79 20.54 -2.85 14.23
CA PRO A 79 20.25 -1.48 14.65
C PRO A 79 20.60 -0.42 13.58
N ALA A 80 21.72 -0.61 12.88
CA ALA A 80 22.14 0.27 11.79
C ALA A 80 21.18 0.20 10.58
N GLN A 81 20.73 -1.00 10.20
CA GLN A 81 19.73 -1.16 9.14
C GLN A 81 18.39 -0.52 9.53
N ARG A 82 17.93 -0.69 10.78
CA ARG A 82 16.70 -0.07 11.29
C ARG A 82 16.73 1.45 11.16
N GLN A 83 17.81 2.06 11.63
CA GLN A 83 17.96 3.51 11.61
C GLN A 83 18.02 4.06 10.18
N LEU A 84 18.72 3.38 9.27
CA LEU A 84 18.80 3.77 7.87
C LEU A 84 17.44 3.63 7.19
N ILE A 85 16.81 2.46 7.29
CA ILE A 85 15.53 2.19 6.62
C ILE A 85 14.46 3.15 7.11
N GLY A 86 14.22 3.24 8.41
CA GLY A 86 13.08 4.03 8.89
C GLY A 86 13.22 5.52 8.59
N ARG A 87 14.39 6.10 8.85
CA ARG A 87 14.63 7.52 8.58
C ARG A 87 14.60 7.83 7.09
N ASP A 88 15.29 7.03 6.27
CA ASP A 88 15.37 7.29 4.83
C ASP A 88 14.02 7.07 4.13
N VAL A 89 13.20 6.15 4.63
CA VAL A 89 11.82 5.94 4.14
C VAL A 89 10.92 7.12 4.49
N VAL A 90 11.00 7.65 5.72
CA VAL A 90 10.25 8.87 6.07
C VAL A 90 10.67 10.05 5.18
N TYR A 91 11.97 10.23 4.94
CA TYR A 91 12.45 11.24 4.00
C TYR A 91 11.96 11.01 2.57
N ALA A 92 11.96 9.76 2.09
CA ALA A 92 11.42 9.41 0.78
C ALA A 92 9.92 9.71 0.69
N MET A 93 9.13 9.39 1.72
CA MET A 93 7.70 9.70 1.76
C MET A 93 7.47 11.21 1.71
N VAL A 94 8.18 12.02 2.52
CA VAL A 94 8.06 13.49 2.49
C VAL A 94 8.45 14.07 1.13
N GLY A 95 9.53 13.55 0.52
CA GLY A 95 10.00 13.98 -0.79
C GLY A 95 9.06 13.59 -1.93
N LEU A 96 8.41 12.42 -1.84
CA LEU A 96 7.40 11.97 -2.79
C LEU A 96 6.10 12.74 -2.62
N ASP A 97 5.64 12.97 -1.39
CA ASP A 97 4.47 13.81 -1.09
C ASP A 97 4.61 15.19 -1.72
N ALA A 98 5.73 15.87 -1.48
CA ALA A 98 5.99 17.19 -2.05
C ALA A 98 5.95 17.20 -3.59
N GLN A 99 6.39 16.12 -4.25
CA GLN A 99 6.29 15.97 -5.71
C GLN A 99 4.86 15.71 -6.17
N LEU A 100 4.08 14.94 -5.41
CA LEU A 100 2.71 14.57 -5.71
C LEU A 100 1.72 15.73 -5.55
N ARG A 101 2.03 16.77 -4.77
CA ARG A 101 1.18 17.95 -4.61
C ARG A 101 0.76 18.61 -5.93
N GLY A 102 1.58 18.51 -6.97
CA GLY A 102 1.23 19.02 -8.31
C GLY A 102 0.01 18.33 -8.94
N ALA A 103 -0.28 17.08 -8.56
CA ALA A 103 -1.46 16.34 -9.02
C ALA A 103 -2.77 16.84 -8.41
N ARG A 104 -2.70 17.58 -7.28
CA ARG A 104 -3.85 17.96 -6.45
C ARG A 104 -4.73 16.77 -6.02
N SER A 105 -4.10 15.64 -5.74
CA SER A 105 -4.76 14.40 -5.32
C SER A 105 -4.80 14.19 -3.80
N GLY A 106 -4.57 15.26 -3.02
CA GLY A 106 -4.37 15.20 -1.58
C GLY A 106 -2.97 14.71 -1.17
N ASP A 107 -2.81 14.46 0.12
CA ASP A 107 -1.53 14.06 0.73
C ASP A 107 -1.18 12.60 0.42
N LEU A 108 0.12 12.25 0.36
CA LEU A 108 0.59 10.87 0.34
C LEU A 108 0.35 10.21 1.71
N VAL A 109 -0.61 9.30 1.77
CA VAL A 109 -1.01 8.61 3.00
C VAL A 109 -0.32 7.28 3.20
N ARG A 110 0.06 6.60 2.10
CA ARG A 110 0.71 5.28 2.16
C ARG A 110 1.71 5.06 1.03
N LEU A 111 2.78 4.35 1.36
CA LEU A 111 3.81 3.88 0.44
C LEU A 111 4.00 2.38 0.68
N LEU A 112 3.96 1.58 -0.39
CA LEU A 112 4.29 0.16 -0.34
C LEU A 112 5.33 -0.18 -1.41
N LEU A 113 6.49 -0.66 -0.97
CA LEU A 113 7.53 -1.21 -1.84
C LEU A 113 7.60 -2.72 -1.62
N HIS A 114 7.22 -3.49 -2.63
CA HIS A 114 7.26 -4.94 -2.61
C HIS A 114 8.43 -5.46 -3.46
N THR A 115 9.20 -6.37 -2.88
CA THR A 115 10.41 -6.99 -3.44
C THR A 115 10.31 -8.51 -3.41
N ASP A 116 11.32 -9.21 -3.91
CA ASP A 116 11.40 -10.67 -3.85
C ASP A 116 11.62 -11.24 -2.44
N ARG A 117 12.13 -10.43 -1.49
CA ARG A 117 12.32 -10.87 -0.10
C ARG A 117 11.22 -10.44 0.85
N GLY A 118 10.33 -9.54 0.43
CA GLY A 118 9.34 -8.97 1.33
C GLY A 118 8.91 -7.57 0.94
N ALA A 119 8.34 -6.83 1.88
CA ALA A 119 7.82 -5.49 1.62
C ALA A 119 8.21 -4.48 2.70
N LEU A 120 8.31 -3.23 2.27
CA LEU A 120 8.39 -2.04 3.11
C LEU A 120 7.06 -1.31 2.98
N ILE A 121 6.46 -0.97 4.12
CA ILE A 121 5.20 -0.23 4.18
C ILE A 121 5.41 1.01 5.03
N GLY A 122 5.12 2.18 4.47
CA GLY A 122 5.12 3.46 5.17
C GLY A 122 3.72 4.04 5.20
N LEU A 123 3.21 4.43 6.37
CA LEU A 123 1.89 5.03 6.56
C LEU A 123 2.02 6.39 7.25
N ALA A 124 1.40 7.43 6.69
CA ALA A 124 1.25 8.71 7.36
C ALA A 124 0.01 8.66 8.27
N VAL A 125 0.23 8.60 9.59
CA VAL A 125 -0.86 8.48 10.58
C VAL A 125 -1.46 9.84 10.86
N LEU A 126 -0.62 10.83 11.15
CA LEU A 126 -0.97 12.23 11.37
C LEU A 126 0.06 13.10 10.65
N ARG A 127 -0.13 14.41 10.66
CA ARG A 127 0.88 15.34 10.17
C ARG A 127 2.21 15.06 10.88
N GLU A 128 3.23 14.78 10.08
CA GLU A 128 4.60 14.47 10.51
C GLU A 128 4.74 13.21 11.39
N GLN A 129 3.71 12.36 11.45
CA GLN A 129 3.76 11.10 12.20
C GLN A 129 3.57 9.91 11.28
N TYR A 130 4.54 8.99 11.32
CA TYR A 130 4.62 7.87 10.38
C TYR A 130 4.76 6.54 11.11
N LEU A 131 4.17 5.50 10.53
CA LEU A 131 4.54 4.11 10.80
C LEU A 131 5.40 3.61 9.65
N VAL A 132 6.49 2.93 9.96
CA VAL A 132 7.34 2.24 8.97
C VAL A 132 7.46 0.79 9.39
N ALA A 133 7.11 -0.11 8.48
CA ALA A 133 7.07 -1.53 8.70
C ALA A 133 7.89 -2.30 7.66
N LEU A 134 8.51 -3.39 8.09
CA LEU A 134 9.13 -4.38 7.20
C LEU A 134 8.43 -5.72 7.38
N THR A 135 8.16 -6.35 6.24
CA THR A 135 7.55 -7.67 6.21
C THR A 135 8.51 -8.66 5.56
N TRP A 136 8.78 -9.78 6.22
CA TRP A 136 9.48 -10.92 5.64
C TRP A 136 8.54 -12.11 5.67
N PRO A 137 7.87 -12.45 4.55
CA PRO A 137 7.18 -13.73 4.47
C PRO A 137 8.19 -14.84 4.71
N ASP A 138 7.76 -15.88 5.42
CA ASP A 138 8.60 -17.05 5.75
C ASP A 138 9.36 -17.53 4.51
N GLU A 139 10.69 -17.70 4.62
CA GLU A 139 11.57 -18.08 3.50
C GLU A 139 11.12 -19.39 2.83
N THR A 140 10.38 -20.23 3.55
CA THR A 140 9.80 -21.48 3.02
C THR A 140 8.69 -21.26 1.98
N LEU A 141 8.04 -20.09 1.97
CA LEU A 141 6.90 -19.80 1.10
C LEU A 141 7.33 -19.44 -0.35
N GLY A 142 8.62 -19.19 -0.58
CA GLY A 142 9.17 -18.81 -1.89
C GLY A 142 8.52 -17.56 -2.49
N VAL A 143 8.77 -17.28 -3.78
CA VAL A 143 8.16 -16.17 -4.55
C VAL A 143 6.72 -16.52 -4.99
N SER A 144 5.97 -17.22 -4.14
CA SER A 144 4.63 -17.74 -4.44
C SER A 144 3.53 -16.71 -4.18
N GLY A 145 2.29 -17.05 -4.52
CA GLY A 145 1.11 -16.24 -4.18
C GLY A 145 0.90 -16.06 -2.67
N GLU A 146 1.48 -16.94 -1.84
CA GLU A 146 1.35 -16.90 -0.38
C GLU A 146 2.14 -15.75 0.23
N ALA A 147 3.36 -15.49 -0.27
CA ALA A 147 4.15 -14.33 0.14
C ALA A 147 3.41 -13.01 -0.14
N ALA A 148 2.76 -12.91 -1.31
CA ALA A 148 1.95 -11.76 -1.65
C ALA A 148 0.70 -11.60 -0.75
N GLU A 149 0.13 -12.71 -0.29
CA GLU A 149 -1.00 -12.69 0.63
C GLU A 149 -0.58 -12.28 2.05
N ALA A 150 0.56 -12.78 2.53
CA ALA A 150 1.12 -12.36 3.82
C ALA A 150 1.40 -10.84 3.83
N VAL A 151 1.98 -10.30 2.75
CA VAL A 151 2.18 -8.84 2.60
C VAL A 151 0.84 -8.11 2.61
N ARG A 152 -0.19 -8.60 1.91
CA ARG A 152 -1.53 -7.99 1.92
C ARG A 152 -2.17 -8.00 3.31
N GLN A 153 -2.07 -9.11 4.03
CA GLN A 153 -2.60 -9.23 5.39
C GLN A 153 -1.93 -8.22 6.32
N VAL A 154 -0.60 -8.10 6.26
CA VAL A 154 0.14 -7.12 7.08
C VAL A 154 -0.23 -5.69 6.70
N ASP A 155 -0.36 -5.37 5.41
CA ASP A 155 -0.78 -4.04 4.92
C ASP A 155 -2.18 -3.65 5.44
N ALA A 156 -3.14 -4.57 5.38
CA ALA A 156 -4.50 -4.36 5.88
C ALA A 156 -4.52 -4.13 7.40
N GLU A 157 -3.81 -4.96 8.17
CA GLU A 157 -3.76 -4.85 9.64
C GLU A 157 -3.00 -3.59 10.11
N LEU A 158 -1.92 -3.20 9.43
CA LEU A 158 -1.23 -1.92 9.68
C LEU A 158 -2.12 -0.72 9.38
N SER A 159 -2.92 -0.79 8.32
CA SER A 159 -3.91 0.23 7.98
C SER A 159 -4.98 0.35 9.07
N GLY A 160 -5.43 -0.78 9.62
CA GLY A 160 -6.30 -0.85 10.78
C GLY A 160 -5.70 -0.16 12.01
N LEU A 161 -4.43 -0.48 12.34
CA LEU A 161 -3.68 0.15 13.43
C LEU A 161 -3.54 1.66 13.22
N ALA A 162 -3.15 2.12 12.03
CA ALA A 162 -3.01 3.54 11.72
C ALA A 162 -4.33 4.29 11.95
N ASN A 163 -5.47 3.71 11.55
CA ASN A 163 -6.78 4.28 11.80
C ASN A 163 -7.20 4.24 13.28
N GLN A 164 -6.79 3.22 14.03
CA GLN A 164 -6.96 3.21 15.49
C GLN A 164 -6.19 4.36 16.16
N LEU A 165 -4.95 4.62 15.74
CA LEU A 165 -4.14 5.73 16.26
C LEU A 165 -4.74 7.10 15.92
N ARG A 166 -5.31 7.27 14.71
CA ARG A 166 -6.03 8.50 14.33
C ARG A 166 -7.26 8.73 15.20
N ARG A 167 -8.08 7.69 15.40
CA ARG A 167 -9.27 7.77 16.26
C ARG A 167 -8.94 8.10 17.71
N ALA A 168 -7.81 7.60 18.22
CA ALA A 168 -7.35 7.89 19.58
C ALA A 168 -7.10 9.39 19.85
N VAL A 169 -6.89 10.19 18.79
CA VAL A 169 -6.76 11.66 18.87
C VAL A 169 -7.92 12.38 18.15
N SER A 170 -9.06 11.71 18.02
CA SER A 170 -10.29 12.25 17.41
C SER A 170 -10.14 12.70 15.95
N GLN A 171 -9.18 12.13 15.22
CA GLN A 171 -9.05 12.36 13.78
C GLN A 171 -9.90 11.37 12.99
N ARG A 172 -10.39 11.81 11.82
CA ARG A 172 -11.11 10.93 10.89
C ARG A 172 -10.19 9.83 10.37
N PRO A 173 -10.67 8.60 10.17
CA PRO A 173 -9.86 7.56 9.53
C PRO A 173 -9.47 7.99 8.10
N ALA A 174 -8.35 7.46 7.62
CA ALA A 174 -7.91 7.58 6.24
C ALA A 174 -8.10 6.23 5.53
N ASP A 175 -8.31 6.27 4.22
CA ASP A 175 -8.38 5.07 3.40
C ASP A 175 -7.00 4.74 2.84
N TYR A 176 -6.30 3.84 3.52
CA TYR A 176 -5.02 3.30 3.06
C TYR A 176 -5.32 2.09 2.17
N GLY A 177 -5.20 2.22 0.85
CA GLY A 177 -5.23 1.11 -0.10
C GLY A 177 -6.61 0.47 -0.30
N GLY A 178 -7.69 1.15 0.05
CA GLY A 178 -9.04 0.60 -0.01
C GLY A 178 -9.33 -0.37 1.13
N TRP A 179 -8.56 -0.32 2.23
CA TRP A 179 -8.75 -1.15 3.43
C TRP A 179 -9.72 -0.52 4.44
N LEU A 180 -10.18 0.72 4.20
CA LEU A 180 -11.14 1.34 5.11
C LEU A 180 -12.48 0.62 5.03
N GLU A 181 -12.87 -0.02 6.13
CA GLU A 181 -14.22 -0.52 6.31
C GLU A 181 -15.20 0.66 6.41
N LEU A 182 -15.84 0.97 5.29
CA LEU A 182 -16.93 1.92 5.23
C LEU A 182 -18.19 1.29 5.83
N SER A 183 -18.97 2.07 6.57
CA SER A 183 -20.31 1.65 7.01
C SER A 183 -21.22 1.38 5.81
N ASP A 184 -22.29 0.62 6.03
CA ASP A 184 -23.27 0.34 4.98
C ASP A 184 -23.92 1.64 4.44
N GLU A 185 -24.12 2.63 5.29
CA GLU A 185 -24.64 3.95 4.90
C GLU A 185 -23.65 4.73 4.04
N GLU A 186 -22.36 4.74 4.40
CA GLU A 186 -21.30 5.37 3.61
C GLU A 186 -21.13 4.68 2.26
N ARG A 187 -21.13 3.34 2.24
CA ARG A 187 -21.13 2.55 0.99
C ARG A 187 -22.34 2.88 0.14
N ALA A 188 -23.54 2.88 0.72
CA ALA A 188 -24.77 3.22 0.01
C ALA A 188 -24.72 4.66 -0.54
N SER A 189 -24.11 5.60 0.19
CA SER A 189 -23.92 6.97 -0.27
C SER A 189 -22.97 7.06 -1.46
N ILE A 190 -21.83 6.36 -1.41
CA ILE A 190 -20.86 6.29 -2.52
C ILE A 190 -21.49 5.64 -3.74
N VAL A 191 -22.22 4.53 -3.56
CA VAL A 191 -22.93 3.85 -4.65
C VAL A 191 -24.01 4.75 -5.25
N ARG A 192 -24.77 5.49 -4.44
CA ARG A 192 -25.75 6.47 -4.95
C ARG A 192 -25.05 7.60 -5.72
N ALA A 193 -23.95 8.13 -5.22
CA ALA A 193 -23.18 9.16 -5.92
C ALA A 193 -22.63 8.65 -7.26
N ALA A 194 -22.13 7.40 -7.29
CA ALA A 194 -21.70 6.75 -8.52
C ALA A 194 -22.86 6.52 -9.50
N ALA A 195 -24.00 6.04 -9.02
CA ALA A 195 -25.20 5.79 -9.83
C ALA A 195 -25.80 7.09 -10.39
N VAL A 196 -25.76 8.20 -9.64
CA VAL A 196 -26.14 9.52 -10.16
C VAL A 196 -25.16 9.96 -11.25
N SER A 197 -23.85 9.82 -11.04
CA SER A 197 -22.86 10.10 -12.10
C SER A 197 -23.07 9.23 -13.35
N GLU A 198 -23.45 7.95 -13.21
CA GLU A 198 -23.77 7.05 -14.33
C GLU A 198 -25.09 7.41 -15.03
N ALA A 199 -26.15 7.72 -14.28
CA ALA A 199 -27.44 8.09 -14.82
C ALA A 199 -27.45 9.47 -15.51
N THR A 200 -26.47 10.32 -15.20
CA THR A 200 -26.29 11.63 -15.87
C THR A 200 -25.37 11.50 -17.09
N SER A 201 -24.67 10.37 -17.27
CA SER A 201 -23.67 10.16 -18.34
C SER A 201 -24.19 9.36 -19.55
N VAL A 202 -25.50 9.37 -19.80
CA VAL A 202 -26.19 8.50 -20.77
C VAL A 202 -25.65 8.58 -22.21
N ASP A 203 -24.83 9.59 -22.54
CA ASP A 203 -24.18 9.74 -23.87
C ASP A 203 -22.63 9.91 -23.82
N ALA A 204 -21.97 9.72 -22.67
CA ALA A 204 -20.54 10.07 -22.49
C ALA A 204 -19.53 8.90 -22.60
N ASP A 205 -19.98 7.66 -22.82
CA ASP A 205 -19.11 6.48 -22.97
C ASP A 205 -18.36 6.44 -24.33
N GLY A 206 -18.61 7.39 -25.23
CA GLY A 206 -18.04 7.46 -26.57
C GLY A 206 -16.73 8.25 -26.70
N MET A 207 -16.21 8.88 -25.64
CA MET A 207 -14.95 9.63 -25.73
C MET A 207 -13.77 8.67 -25.88
N PRO A 208 -13.04 8.70 -27.02
CA PRO A 208 -11.91 7.81 -27.19
C PRO A 208 -10.84 8.16 -26.17
N ALA A 209 -10.30 7.13 -25.52
CA ALA A 209 -9.11 7.29 -24.69
C ALA A 209 -8.01 8.01 -25.49
N ARG A 210 -7.41 9.03 -24.88
CA ARG A 210 -6.26 9.72 -25.45
C ARG A 210 -5.07 8.78 -25.42
N VAL A 211 -4.29 8.82 -26.49
CA VAL A 211 -3.05 8.04 -26.62
C VAL A 211 -1.96 8.95 -27.15
N TRP A 212 -0.75 8.74 -26.64
CA TRP A 212 0.45 9.35 -27.18
C TRP A 212 1.57 8.33 -27.20
N ALA A 213 2.41 8.40 -28.23
CA ALA A 213 3.60 7.57 -28.37
C ALA A 213 4.74 8.47 -28.82
N ARG A 214 5.92 8.29 -28.23
CA ARG A 214 7.11 9.06 -28.58
C ARG A 214 7.61 8.73 -29.99
N THR A 215 7.48 7.48 -30.40
CA THR A 215 7.93 6.96 -31.70
C THR A 215 6.87 6.02 -32.27
N ALA A 216 6.92 5.78 -33.58
CA ALA A 216 6.06 4.80 -34.24
C ALA A 216 6.19 3.39 -33.61
N ALA A 217 7.40 3.02 -33.16
CA ALA A 217 7.63 1.74 -32.49
C ALA A 217 6.86 1.64 -31.14
N ALA A 218 6.62 2.76 -30.46
CA ALA A 218 5.89 2.82 -29.20
C ALA A 218 4.36 2.89 -29.35
N GLU A 219 3.82 3.02 -30.56
CA GLU A 219 2.36 3.07 -30.80
C GLU A 219 1.66 1.76 -30.39
N SER A 220 2.35 0.62 -30.54
CA SER A 220 1.86 -0.67 -30.08
C SER A 220 1.68 -0.69 -28.55
N LEU A 221 2.60 -0.08 -27.80
CA LEU A 221 2.52 0.05 -26.34
C LEU A 221 1.31 0.91 -25.94
N ALA A 222 1.12 2.07 -26.60
CA ALA A 222 -0.02 2.95 -26.35
C ALA A 222 -1.36 2.24 -26.64
N THR A 223 -1.40 1.44 -27.71
CA THR A 223 -2.58 0.65 -28.07
C THR A 223 -2.91 -0.43 -27.04
N ILE A 224 -1.90 -1.14 -26.53
CA ILE A 224 -2.08 -2.13 -25.45
C ILE A 224 -2.56 -1.43 -24.17
N CYS A 225 -1.92 -0.32 -23.79
CA CYS A 225 -2.28 0.52 -22.65
C CYS A 225 -3.76 0.94 -22.70
N ARG A 226 -4.21 1.45 -23.84
CA ARG A 226 -5.58 1.90 -24.06
C ARG A 226 -6.65 0.86 -23.71
N ARG A 227 -6.40 -0.42 -24.02
CA ARG A 227 -7.37 -1.51 -23.81
C ARG A 227 -7.62 -1.84 -22.35
N HIS A 228 -6.76 -1.37 -21.45
CA HIS A 228 -6.85 -1.63 -20.02
C HIS A 228 -7.38 -0.45 -19.20
N LEU A 229 -7.68 0.68 -19.85
CA LEU A 229 -8.25 1.85 -19.19
C LEU A 229 -9.76 1.70 -18.99
N SER A 230 -10.25 2.28 -17.91
CA SER A 230 -11.67 2.38 -17.60
C SER A 230 -11.89 3.52 -16.61
N VAL A 231 -13.00 4.24 -16.75
CA VAL A 231 -13.45 5.27 -15.80
C VAL A 231 -13.80 4.74 -14.41
N ASP A 232 -13.91 3.41 -14.25
CA ASP A 232 -14.18 2.71 -12.99
C ASP A 232 -12.95 1.98 -12.44
N GLY A 233 -11.75 2.28 -12.95
CA GLY A 233 -10.52 1.61 -12.57
C GLY A 233 -9.28 2.42 -12.91
N LEU A 234 -8.55 2.02 -13.95
CA LEU A 234 -7.36 2.73 -14.41
C LEU A 234 -7.70 3.92 -15.31
N HIS A 235 -7.31 5.11 -14.87
CA HIS A 235 -7.61 6.37 -15.56
C HIS A 235 -6.46 6.87 -16.43
N PHE A 236 -5.21 6.62 -16.02
CA PHE A 236 -4.01 7.04 -16.75
C PHE A 236 -2.94 5.96 -16.64
N VAL A 237 -2.22 5.72 -17.72
CA VAL A 237 -1.04 4.85 -17.74
C VAL A 237 0.08 5.45 -18.60
N ALA A 238 1.31 5.18 -18.22
CA ALA A 238 2.51 5.53 -18.98
C ALA A 238 3.53 4.40 -18.95
N VAL A 239 4.13 4.10 -20.11
CA VAL A 239 5.30 3.22 -20.19
C VAL A 239 6.53 4.10 -20.21
N CYS A 240 7.39 3.94 -19.23
CA CYS A 240 8.54 4.80 -18.99
C CYS A 240 9.86 4.02 -19.06
N ARG A 241 10.92 4.75 -19.35
CA ARG A 241 12.32 4.41 -19.03
C ARG A 241 12.93 5.56 -18.21
N PRO A 242 14.09 5.39 -17.56
CA PRO A 242 14.73 6.48 -16.83
C PRO A 242 14.82 7.78 -17.65
N GLY A 243 14.25 8.87 -17.14
CA GLY A 243 14.23 10.18 -17.80
C GLY A 243 13.26 10.34 -18.98
N GLU A 244 12.43 9.35 -19.30
CA GLU A 244 11.65 9.37 -20.54
C GLU A 244 10.35 8.56 -20.51
N VAL A 245 9.29 9.13 -21.08
CA VAL A 245 8.03 8.44 -21.34
C VAL A 245 8.00 7.99 -22.80
N LEU A 246 7.76 6.69 -23.02
CA LEU A 246 7.71 6.06 -24.33
C LEU A 246 6.31 6.11 -24.92
N ALA A 247 5.29 5.89 -24.09
CA ALA A 247 3.88 5.91 -24.47
C ALA A 247 3.00 6.28 -23.27
N THR A 248 1.86 6.93 -23.53
CA THR A 248 0.80 7.16 -22.55
C THR A 248 -0.57 6.79 -23.13
N ALA A 249 -1.50 6.45 -22.25
CA ALA A 249 -2.91 6.39 -22.59
C ALA A 249 -3.74 6.84 -21.38
N ASP A 250 -4.86 7.52 -21.59
CA ASP A 250 -5.74 7.95 -20.51
C ASP A 250 -7.21 8.17 -20.93
N VAL A 251 -8.10 8.16 -19.95
CA VAL A 251 -9.54 8.48 -20.08
C VAL A 251 -9.93 9.73 -19.29
N LEU A 252 -8.96 10.62 -19.00
CA LEU A 252 -9.15 11.77 -18.10
C LEU A 252 -10.16 12.80 -18.64
N ASP A 253 -10.42 12.81 -19.94
CA ASP A 253 -11.42 13.69 -20.56
C ASP A 253 -12.87 13.20 -20.37
N SER A 254 -13.08 12.04 -19.73
CA SER A 254 -14.44 11.56 -19.46
C SER A 254 -15.16 12.48 -18.46
N PRO A 255 -16.39 12.94 -18.77
CA PRO A 255 -17.20 13.70 -17.83
C PRO A 255 -17.45 12.97 -16.50
N ARG A 256 -17.43 11.63 -16.49
CA ARG A 256 -17.57 10.82 -15.25
C ARG A 256 -16.44 11.06 -14.25
N LEU A 257 -15.30 11.59 -14.70
CA LEU A 257 -14.16 11.92 -13.86
C LEU A 257 -14.12 13.40 -13.44
N GLU A 258 -15.07 14.23 -13.87
CA GLU A 258 -15.07 15.69 -13.63
C GLU A 258 -14.89 16.05 -12.15
N ARG A 259 -15.53 15.27 -11.26
CA ARG A 259 -15.46 15.45 -9.80
C ARG A 259 -14.03 15.38 -9.22
N PHE A 260 -13.10 14.73 -9.90
CA PHE A 260 -11.72 14.59 -9.45
C PHE A 260 -10.83 15.77 -9.86
N PHE A 261 -11.35 16.73 -10.65
CA PHE A 261 -10.58 17.86 -11.16
C PHE A 261 -10.90 19.18 -10.45
N ASP A 262 -11.41 19.16 -9.22
CA ASP A 262 -11.61 20.40 -8.44
C ASP A 262 -10.27 21.14 -8.25
N GLY A 263 -10.18 22.35 -8.80
CA GLY A 263 -8.96 23.16 -8.80
C GLY A 263 -7.84 22.70 -9.74
N THR A 264 -8.07 21.76 -10.66
CA THR A 264 -7.12 21.37 -11.72
C THR A 264 -7.85 21.06 -13.03
N SER A 265 -7.13 20.71 -14.10
CA SER A 265 -7.73 20.23 -15.36
C SER A 265 -7.22 18.83 -15.70
N ALA A 266 -7.98 18.09 -16.52
CA ALA A 266 -7.55 16.80 -17.07
C ALA A 266 -6.20 16.92 -17.80
N GLU A 267 -6.00 18.01 -18.55
CA GLU A 267 -4.75 18.32 -19.23
C GLU A 267 -3.60 18.56 -18.26
N ALA A 268 -3.78 19.41 -17.23
CA ALA A 268 -2.75 19.65 -16.23
C ALA A 268 -2.37 18.37 -15.47
N ARG A 269 -3.35 17.49 -15.18
CA ARG A 269 -3.11 16.21 -14.51
C ARG A 269 -2.37 15.22 -15.40
N ARG A 270 -2.67 15.20 -16.70
CA ARG A 270 -1.96 14.42 -17.72
C ARG A 270 -0.50 14.86 -17.85
N ASP A 271 -0.26 16.16 -17.93
CA ASP A 271 1.08 16.74 -17.99
C ASP A 271 1.87 16.41 -16.72
N PHE A 272 1.22 16.54 -15.55
CA PHE A 272 1.80 16.17 -14.27
C PHE A 272 2.24 14.70 -14.25
N TYR A 273 1.34 13.75 -14.55
CA TYR A 273 1.68 12.32 -14.49
C TYR A 273 2.73 11.93 -15.52
N THR A 274 2.71 12.56 -16.70
CA THR A 274 3.75 12.39 -17.70
C THR A 274 5.11 12.83 -17.15
N LEU A 275 5.20 14.03 -16.57
CA LEU A 275 6.44 14.54 -15.99
C LEU A 275 6.91 13.74 -14.76
N PHE A 276 5.98 13.36 -13.89
CA PHE A 276 6.24 12.51 -12.73
C PHE A 276 6.81 11.16 -13.16
N GLY A 277 6.19 10.54 -14.18
CA GLY A 277 6.68 9.31 -14.80
C GLY A 277 8.04 9.44 -15.47
N GLN A 278 8.51 10.63 -15.83
CA GLN A 278 9.89 10.82 -16.31
C GLN A 278 10.91 10.88 -15.16
N ARG A 279 10.50 11.31 -13.97
CA ARG A 279 11.38 11.64 -12.84
C ARG A 279 11.37 10.59 -11.73
N LEU A 280 10.38 9.69 -11.72
CA LEU A 280 10.16 8.73 -10.65
C LEU A 280 11.36 7.80 -10.42
N ASP A 281 12.15 7.51 -11.46
CA ASP A 281 13.28 6.58 -11.36
C ASP A 281 14.35 7.06 -10.35
N VAL A 282 14.58 8.37 -10.24
CA VAL A 282 15.54 8.93 -9.27
C VAL A 282 15.12 8.63 -7.84
N GLN A 283 13.85 8.83 -7.53
CA GLN A 283 13.28 8.59 -6.20
C GLN A 283 13.18 7.10 -5.89
N LEU A 284 12.74 6.31 -6.87
CA LEU A 284 12.67 4.86 -6.76
C LEU A 284 14.06 4.27 -6.46
N ARG A 285 15.12 4.73 -7.13
CA ARG A 285 16.49 4.28 -6.84
C ARG A 285 16.93 4.65 -5.41
N ALA A 286 16.57 5.83 -4.91
CA ALA A 286 16.89 6.22 -3.53
C ALA A 286 16.19 5.30 -2.52
N LEU A 287 14.89 5.07 -2.71
CA LEU A 287 14.10 4.17 -1.88
C LEU A 287 14.60 2.72 -1.94
N ILE A 288 14.87 2.20 -3.14
CA ILE A 288 15.43 0.85 -3.31
C ILE A 288 16.78 0.73 -2.62
N ARG A 289 17.68 1.71 -2.77
CA ARG A 289 19.00 1.66 -2.09
C ARG A 289 18.85 1.64 -0.57
N ALA A 290 17.92 2.42 -0.02
CA ALA A 290 17.65 2.43 1.42
C ALA A 290 17.07 1.08 1.90
N ALA A 291 16.17 0.49 1.12
CA ALA A 291 15.52 -0.78 1.45
C ALA A 291 16.37 -2.03 1.16
N HIS A 292 17.34 -1.93 0.24
CA HIS A 292 18.11 -3.06 -0.30
C HIS A 292 18.74 -3.96 0.77
N PRO A 293 19.37 -3.43 1.85
CA PRO A 293 19.97 -4.27 2.88
C PRO A 293 18.98 -5.21 3.58
N ALA A 294 17.69 -4.86 3.61
CA ALA A 294 16.63 -5.65 4.25
C ALA A 294 15.79 -6.44 3.24
N LEU A 295 15.50 -5.85 2.08
CA LEU A 295 14.49 -6.35 1.14
C LEU A 295 15.08 -6.84 -0.19
N GLY A 296 16.38 -6.69 -0.41
CA GLY A 296 17.01 -7.04 -1.69
C GLY A 296 16.69 -6.01 -2.80
N ALA A 297 17.15 -6.32 -4.01
CA ALA A 297 17.13 -5.38 -5.13
C ALA A 297 15.92 -5.52 -6.07
N ARG A 298 15.29 -6.71 -6.11
CA ARG A 298 14.32 -7.02 -7.15
C ARG A 298 12.95 -6.53 -6.75
N VAL A 299 12.56 -5.36 -7.28
CA VAL A 299 11.25 -4.78 -7.06
C VAL A 299 10.18 -5.48 -7.89
N HIS A 300 9.05 -5.78 -7.27
CA HIS A 300 7.83 -6.27 -7.91
C HIS A 300 6.83 -5.16 -8.16
N ARG A 301 6.64 -4.26 -7.19
CA ARG A 301 5.80 -3.07 -7.32
C ARG A 301 6.19 -2.01 -6.30
N LEU A 302 6.04 -0.75 -6.69
CA LEU A 302 5.91 0.39 -5.80
C LEU A 302 4.48 0.91 -5.91
N VAL A 303 3.88 1.24 -4.79
CA VAL A 303 2.53 1.79 -4.69
C VAL A 303 2.61 3.07 -3.86
N LEU A 304 2.06 4.15 -4.41
CA LEU A 304 1.96 5.46 -3.77
C LEU A 304 0.49 5.83 -3.69
N ASP A 305 -0.02 5.86 -2.48
CA ASP A 305 -1.42 5.98 -2.17
C ASP A 305 -1.67 7.36 -1.57
N VAL A 306 -2.52 8.13 -2.26
CA VAL A 306 -2.84 9.52 -1.95
C VAL A 306 -4.31 9.59 -1.57
N GLU A 307 -4.74 10.67 -0.91
CA GLU A 307 -6.15 10.76 -0.45
C GLU A 307 -7.19 10.60 -1.58
N GLN A 308 -6.81 10.92 -2.83
CA GLN A 308 -7.65 10.77 -4.02
C GLN A 308 -7.03 9.81 -5.05
N GLY A 309 -6.88 8.54 -4.68
CA GLY A 309 -6.51 7.45 -5.57
C GLY A 309 -5.10 6.92 -5.34
N GLU A 310 -4.58 6.20 -6.32
CA GLU A 310 -3.35 5.43 -6.15
C GLU A 310 -2.52 5.41 -7.43
N ILE A 311 -1.20 5.46 -7.25
CA ILE A 311 -0.20 5.42 -8.31
C ILE A 311 0.63 4.15 -8.14
N TYR A 312 0.61 3.29 -9.15
CA TYR A 312 1.41 2.08 -9.24
C TYR A 312 2.62 2.32 -10.12
N CYS A 313 3.79 1.87 -9.68
CA CYS A 313 5.00 1.76 -10.48
C CYS A 313 5.43 0.30 -10.53
N LEU A 314 5.29 -0.30 -11.72
CA LEU A 314 5.45 -1.73 -11.95
C LEU A 314 6.61 -1.99 -12.91
N PRO A 315 7.71 -2.62 -12.48
CA PRO A 315 8.80 -2.97 -13.38
C PRO A 315 8.34 -3.90 -14.53
N LEU A 316 8.78 -3.57 -15.75
CA LEU A 316 8.53 -4.35 -16.98
C LEU A 316 9.80 -5.08 -17.42
N SER A 317 10.93 -4.36 -17.43
CA SER A 317 12.28 -4.87 -17.72
C SER A 317 13.30 -4.19 -16.81
N VAL A 318 14.59 -4.43 -17.06
CA VAL A 318 15.70 -3.78 -16.31
C VAL A 318 15.68 -2.25 -16.45
N ASP A 319 15.15 -1.75 -17.57
CA ASP A 319 15.18 -0.36 -17.98
C ASP A 319 13.79 0.25 -18.24
N ARG A 320 12.70 -0.52 -18.08
CA ARG A 320 11.33 -0.04 -18.29
C ARG A 320 10.43 -0.35 -17.12
N TYR A 321 9.49 0.55 -16.90
CA TYR A 321 8.43 0.38 -15.91
C TYR A 321 7.12 0.98 -16.43
N LEU A 322 6.02 0.47 -15.89
CA LEU A 322 4.67 0.97 -16.09
C LEU A 322 4.31 1.86 -14.90
N LEU A 323 3.97 3.12 -15.19
CA LEU A 323 3.25 3.99 -14.27
C LEU A 323 1.75 3.81 -14.55
N ALA A 324 0.95 3.47 -13.55
CA ALA A 324 -0.50 3.35 -13.69
C ALA A 324 -1.18 4.13 -12.57
N VAL A 325 -2.29 4.80 -12.87
CA VAL A 325 -2.94 5.72 -11.95
C VAL A 325 -4.45 5.48 -11.94
N THR A 326 -5.01 5.42 -10.74
CA THR A 326 -6.43 5.64 -10.49
C THR A 326 -6.62 6.93 -9.69
N LEU A 327 -7.76 7.57 -9.89
CA LEU A 327 -8.16 8.81 -9.20
C LEU A 327 -9.22 8.54 -8.14
N ASP A 328 -9.75 7.32 -8.09
CA ASP A 328 -10.85 6.94 -7.21
C ASP A 328 -10.34 5.96 -6.16
N GLN A 329 -10.27 6.43 -4.91
CA GLN A 329 -9.79 5.64 -3.79
C GLN A 329 -10.61 4.37 -3.57
N HIS A 330 -11.90 4.39 -3.91
CA HIS A 330 -12.77 3.22 -3.75
C HIS A 330 -12.57 2.17 -4.85
N ARG A 331 -11.79 2.48 -5.90
CA ARG A 331 -11.53 1.59 -7.03
C ARG A 331 -10.09 1.07 -7.06
N VAL A 332 -9.25 1.40 -6.07
CA VAL A 332 -7.83 1.00 -6.03
C VAL A 332 -7.60 -0.50 -6.20
N GLN A 333 -8.41 -1.36 -5.58
CA GLN A 333 -8.26 -2.81 -5.77
C GLN A 333 -8.59 -3.27 -7.21
N THR A 334 -9.58 -2.65 -7.85
CA THR A 334 -9.93 -2.92 -9.26
C THR A 334 -8.85 -2.39 -10.19
N ALA A 335 -8.36 -1.18 -9.93
CA ALA A 335 -7.28 -0.54 -10.67
C ALA A 335 -5.98 -1.35 -10.58
N GLU A 336 -5.63 -1.86 -9.39
CA GLU A 336 -4.45 -2.72 -9.21
C GLU A 336 -4.56 -4.00 -10.05
N LYS A 337 -5.71 -4.68 -10.03
CA LYS A 337 -5.93 -5.88 -10.85
C LYS A 337 -5.75 -5.58 -12.34
N GLN A 338 -6.28 -4.45 -12.81
CA GLN A 338 -6.10 -3.99 -14.19
C GLN A 338 -4.63 -3.64 -14.49
N ALA A 339 -3.92 -2.98 -13.58
CA ALA A 339 -2.51 -2.60 -13.74
C ALA A 339 -1.61 -3.83 -13.83
N LEU A 340 -1.85 -4.84 -12.99
CA LEU A 340 -1.13 -6.11 -13.03
C LEU A 340 -1.46 -6.92 -14.30
N ALA A 341 -2.70 -6.84 -14.81
CA ALA A 341 -3.05 -7.44 -16.09
C ALA A 341 -2.34 -6.73 -17.26
N LEU A 342 -2.36 -5.40 -17.29
CA LEU A 342 -1.63 -4.59 -18.28
C LEU A 342 -0.13 -4.89 -18.26
N ARG A 343 0.47 -4.96 -17.06
CA ARG A 343 1.89 -5.32 -16.89
C ARG A 343 2.25 -6.64 -17.56
N ARG A 344 1.36 -7.64 -17.50
CA ARG A 344 1.57 -8.96 -18.15
C ARG A 344 1.36 -8.92 -19.67
N ALA A 345 0.58 -7.97 -20.17
CA ALA A 345 0.30 -7.81 -21.59
C ALA A 345 1.38 -6.98 -22.32
N LEU A 346 2.19 -6.22 -21.57
CA LEU A 346 3.29 -5.42 -22.11
C LEU A 346 4.57 -6.28 -22.27
N PRO A 347 5.35 -6.03 -23.35
CA PRO A 347 6.56 -6.80 -23.67
C PRO A 347 7.80 -6.37 -22.87
#